data_AF-A0A0X8G628-F1
#
_entry.id   AF-A0A0X8G628-F1
#
_cell.length_a   1.000
_cell.length_b   1.000
_cell.length_c   1.000
_cell.angle_alpha   90.00
_cell.angle_beta   90.00
_cell.angle_gamma   90.00
#
_symmetry.space_group_name_H-M   'P 1'
#
loop_
_entity.id
_entity.type
_entity.pdbx_description
1 polymer ?
#
loop_
_entity_poly.entity_id
_entity_poly.type
_entity_poly.pdbx_seq_one_letter_code
_entity_poly.pdbx_strand_id
1 'polypeptide(L)'
;MFLFLFYCCLTLTYLFEVGFQLSYLAVFAIVWIQPKLYSIWKPKLWLPTKMWQLFTVSIAAQLGVLPLSLYYFHQFPGLFFMSNLIIIPFLGIILLVGIIVILLSVFEILPQFIGDFYSYVIYAMNNFVSWIAQQEDFVIQNISFSLVLMLLFYVFIFGTMKWIEKRSFHRLAFVLVSVIAIQLIVIFEKYKLQSTSEFIVFNVTRNSLITKRFGSDLTLYSKDSLHKTNNIITTYLVGAGIKRVQQQKQVNNLIKFHKETILIVDSLEIYNFKSVKPSIILLRQSPKINVERLLQKLKPKLLVADGSNYKSYITKWEETCFKNKTPFYYTKQKGAFILKEPLY
;
A
#
# COMPACT_ATOMS: atom_id res chain seq x y z
N MET A 1 11.29 -26.08 -10.98
CA MET A 1 11.19 -26.11 -9.50
C MET A 1 12.55 -26.40 -8.85
N PHE A 2 13.19 -27.54 -9.15
CA PHE A 2 14.52 -27.88 -8.61
C PHE A 2 15.64 -26.90 -9.00
N LEU A 3 15.70 -26.47 -10.27
CA LEU A 3 16.69 -25.49 -10.74
C LEU A 3 16.59 -24.11 -10.05
N PHE A 4 15.40 -23.73 -9.60
CA PHE A 4 15.16 -22.42 -8.99
C PHE A 4 15.28 -22.45 -7.46
N LEU A 5 14.94 -23.57 -6.80
CA LEU A 5 15.30 -23.83 -5.40
C LEU A 5 16.82 -23.88 -5.21
N PHE A 6 17.54 -24.46 -6.18
CA PHE A 6 19.00 -24.41 -6.25
C PHE A 6 19.53 -22.98 -6.40
N TYR A 7 18.91 -22.18 -7.27
CA TYR A 7 19.27 -20.76 -7.46
C TYR A 7 18.97 -19.88 -6.23
N CYS A 8 17.89 -20.16 -5.52
CA CYS A 8 17.52 -19.47 -4.29
C CYS A 8 18.50 -19.76 -3.13
N CYS A 9 19.14 -20.93 -3.14
CA CYS A 9 20.21 -21.27 -2.21
C CYS A 9 21.50 -20.47 -2.49
N LEU A 10 21.67 -19.93 -3.71
CA LEU A 10 22.84 -19.13 -4.11
C LEU A 10 22.69 -17.64 -3.76
N THR A 11 21.47 -17.12 -3.59
CA THR A 11 21.22 -15.70 -3.25
C THR A 11 20.01 -15.51 -2.33
N LEU A 12 20.28 -15.33 -1.03
CA LEU A 12 19.29 -15.18 0.04
C LEU A 12 18.37 -13.95 -0.13
N THR A 13 18.81 -12.96 -0.91
CA THR A 13 18.07 -11.70 -1.17
C THR A 13 16.77 -11.90 -1.96
N TYR A 14 16.68 -12.90 -2.83
CA TYR A 14 15.48 -13.14 -3.63
C TYR A 14 14.27 -13.64 -2.81
N LEU A 15 14.50 -14.22 -1.63
CA LEU A 15 13.43 -14.62 -0.71
C LEU A 15 12.62 -13.43 -0.20
N PHE A 16 13.20 -12.22 -0.24
CA PHE A 16 12.55 -10.98 0.17
C PHE A 16 11.85 -10.26 -0.99
N GLU A 17 11.98 -10.75 -2.23
CA GLU A 17 11.25 -10.19 -3.35
C GLU A 17 9.79 -10.65 -3.34
N VAL A 18 8.86 -9.70 -3.35
CA VAL A 18 7.42 -9.98 -3.31
C VAL A 18 6.99 -10.85 -4.49
N GLY A 19 7.53 -10.59 -5.70
CA GLY A 19 7.25 -11.40 -6.89
C GLY A 19 7.63 -12.88 -6.72
N PHE A 20 8.77 -13.14 -6.08
CA PHE A 20 9.19 -14.50 -5.72
C PHE A 20 8.18 -15.16 -4.77
N GLN A 21 7.83 -14.47 -3.69
CA GLN A 21 6.92 -15.00 -2.67
C GLN A 21 5.56 -15.36 -3.26
N LEU A 22 4.98 -14.49 -4.09
CA LEU A 22 3.69 -14.73 -4.75
C LEU A 22 3.76 -15.94 -5.68
N SER A 23 4.81 -16.04 -6.51
CA SER A 23 4.97 -17.15 -7.45
C SER A 23 5.08 -18.51 -6.74
N TYR A 24 5.89 -18.59 -5.68
CA TYR A 24 6.07 -19.82 -4.90
C TYR A 24 4.82 -20.21 -4.12
N LEU A 25 4.13 -19.24 -3.50
CA LEU A 25 2.87 -19.50 -2.81
C LEU A 25 1.78 -19.97 -3.78
N ALA A 26 1.72 -19.40 -4.99
CA ALA A 26 0.80 -19.87 -6.04
C ALA A 26 1.07 -21.33 -6.39
N VAL A 27 2.33 -21.68 -6.69
CA VAL A 27 2.71 -23.05 -7.06
C VAL A 27 2.44 -24.04 -5.92
N PHE A 28 2.85 -23.70 -4.69
CA PHE A 28 2.59 -24.52 -3.50
C PHE A 28 1.08 -24.74 -3.31
N ALA A 29 0.30 -23.68 -3.40
CA ALA A 29 -1.14 -23.75 -3.26
C ALA A 29 -1.76 -24.58 -4.39
N ILE A 30 -1.35 -24.42 -5.65
CA ILE A 30 -1.82 -25.28 -6.76
C ILE A 30 -1.56 -26.75 -6.43
N VAL A 31 -0.33 -27.14 -6.10
CA VAL A 31 0.01 -28.55 -5.83
C VAL A 31 -0.79 -29.12 -4.67
N TRP A 32 -1.04 -28.32 -3.62
CA TRP A 32 -1.70 -28.82 -2.41
C TRP A 32 -3.24 -28.72 -2.43
N ILE A 33 -3.78 -27.64 -2.98
CA ILE A 33 -5.20 -27.28 -2.95
C ILE A 33 -5.93 -27.78 -4.19
N GLN A 34 -5.34 -27.63 -5.38
CA GLN A 34 -6.02 -27.92 -6.63
C GLN A 34 -6.56 -29.36 -6.73
N PRO A 35 -5.83 -30.42 -6.33
CA PRO A 35 -6.33 -31.79 -6.43
C PRO A 35 -7.62 -32.02 -5.61
N LYS A 36 -7.72 -31.32 -4.47
CA LYS A 36 -8.88 -31.39 -3.57
C LYS A 36 -10.08 -30.62 -4.12
N LEU A 37 -9.84 -29.49 -4.78
CA LEU A 37 -10.92 -28.73 -5.43
C LEU A 37 -11.42 -29.48 -6.66
N TYR A 38 -10.51 -30.05 -7.46
CA TYR A 38 -10.86 -30.78 -8.66
C TYR A 38 -11.72 -32.01 -8.37
N SER A 39 -11.49 -32.70 -7.25
CA SER A 39 -12.27 -33.89 -6.87
C SER A 39 -13.74 -33.60 -6.51
N ILE A 40 -14.11 -32.34 -6.25
CA ILE A 40 -15.49 -31.92 -5.88
C ILE A 40 -16.46 -32.18 -7.04
N TRP A 41 -16.04 -31.93 -8.27
CA TRP A 41 -16.89 -32.10 -9.46
C TRP A 41 -16.10 -32.75 -10.59
N LYS A 42 -16.65 -33.83 -11.14
CA LYS A 42 -16.05 -34.57 -12.27
C LYS A 42 -17.03 -34.56 -13.44
N PRO A 43 -16.99 -33.53 -14.31
CA PRO A 43 -17.83 -33.48 -15.50
C PRO A 43 -17.54 -34.67 -16.42
N LYS A 44 -18.55 -35.14 -17.16
CA LYS A 44 -18.38 -36.24 -18.13
C LYS A 44 -17.86 -35.78 -19.49
N LEU A 45 -18.10 -34.52 -19.85
CA LEU A 45 -17.75 -33.93 -21.14
C LEU A 45 -16.35 -33.29 -21.11
N TRP A 46 -15.63 -33.35 -22.24
CA TRP A 46 -14.24 -32.87 -22.34
C TRP A 46 -14.09 -31.37 -22.05
N LEU A 47 -14.93 -30.53 -22.67
CA LEU A 47 -14.84 -29.06 -22.53
C LEU A 47 -15.12 -28.60 -21.09
N PRO A 48 -16.24 -28.99 -20.43
CA PRO A 48 -16.47 -28.66 -19.02
C PRO A 48 -15.37 -29.18 -18.09
N THR A 49 -14.79 -30.35 -18.38
CA THR A 49 -13.67 -30.89 -17.59
C THR A 49 -12.44 -30.00 -17.66
N LYS A 50 -12.09 -29.51 -18.86
CA LYS A 50 -10.97 -28.58 -19.03
C LYS A 50 -11.21 -27.23 -18.38
N MET A 51 -12.42 -26.69 -18.51
CA MET A 51 -12.80 -25.44 -17.84
C MET A 51 -12.74 -25.59 -16.31
N TRP A 52 -13.25 -26.70 -15.77
CA TRP A 52 -13.18 -26.99 -14.34
C TRP A 52 -11.74 -27.16 -13.84
N GLN A 53 -10.87 -27.80 -14.62
CA GLN A 53 -9.45 -27.91 -14.31
C GLN A 53 -8.79 -26.52 -14.22
N LEU A 54 -9.00 -25.65 -15.21
CA LEU A 54 -8.44 -24.29 -15.22
C LEU A 54 -9.01 -23.41 -14.09
N PHE A 55 -10.31 -23.57 -13.80
CA PHE A 55 -10.96 -22.88 -12.69
C PHE A 55 -10.38 -23.28 -11.33
N THR A 56 -10.21 -24.58 -11.08
CA THR A 56 -9.66 -25.06 -9.81
C THR A 56 -8.17 -24.72 -9.65
N VAL A 57 -7.38 -24.70 -10.74
CA VAL A 57 -6.00 -24.16 -10.72
C VAL A 57 -6.00 -22.68 -10.34
N SER A 58 -6.88 -21.88 -10.95
CA SER A 58 -6.97 -20.43 -10.68
C SER A 58 -7.37 -20.14 -9.23
N ILE A 59 -8.35 -20.86 -8.69
CA ILE A 59 -8.76 -20.72 -7.28
C ILE A 59 -7.61 -21.13 -6.35
N ALA A 60 -6.95 -22.26 -6.63
CA ALA A 60 -5.85 -22.74 -5.79
C ALA A 60 -4.71 -21.71 -5.72
N ALA A 61 -4.28 -21.21 -6.88
CA ALA A 61 -3.27 -20.15 -6.97
C ALA A 61 -3.72 -18.90 -6.20
N GLN A 62 -4.96 -18.43 -6.43
CA GLN A 62 -5.48 -17.23 -5.80
C GLN A 62 -5.56 -17.39 -4.27
N LEU A 63 -5.99 -18.54 -3.75
CA LEU A 63 -6.01 -18.78 -2.30
C LEU A 63 -4.61 -18.68 -1.68
N GLY A 64 -3.57 -19.17 -2.34
CA GLY A 64 -2.20 -19.07 -1.86
C GLY A 64 -1.67 -17.63 -1.84
N VAL A 65 -1.99 -16.89 -2.89
CA VAL A 65 -1.46 -15.54 -3.15
C VAL A 65 -2.26 -14.44 -2.45
N LEU A 66 -3.56 -14.67 -2.20
CA LEU A 66 -4.51 -13.67 -1.73
C LEU A 66 -4.05 -12.93 -0.47
N PRO A 67 -3.69 -13.60 0.65
CA PRO A 67 -3.34 -12.88 1.87
C PRO A 67 -2.11 -11.98 1.67
N LEU A 68 -1.12 -12.45 0.92
CA LEU A 68 0.10 -11.70 0.63
C LEU A 68 -0.17 -10.51 -0.31
N SER A 69 -1.03 -10.71 -1.32
CA SER A 69 -1.45 -9.62 -2.21
C SER A 69 -2.24 -8.54 -1.47
N LEU A 70 -3.11 -8.93 -0.53
CA LEU A 70 -3.83 -7.97 0.31
C LEU A 70 -2.87 -7.20 1.23
N TYR A 71 -1.85 -7.86 1.77
CA TYR A 71 -0.83 -7.23 2.61
C TYR A 71 0.04 -6.22 1.86
N TYR A 72 0.54 -6.56 0.67
CA TYR A 72 1.47 -5.68 -0.07
C TYR A 72 0.78 -4.67 -0.98
N PHE A 73 -0.33 -5.05 -1.63
CA PHE A 73 -0.96 -4.22 -2.65
C PHE A 73 -2.30 -3.64 -2.21
N HIS A 74 -2.84 -4.05 -1.06
CA HIS A 74 -4.11 -3.54 -0.53
C HIS A 74 -5.29 -3.62 -1.52
N GLN A 75 -5.23 -4.58 -2.44
CA GLN A 75 -6.20 -4.74 -3.51
C GLN A 75 -6.48 -6.21 -3.82
N PHE A 76 -7.72 -6.48 -4.22
CA PHE A 76 -8.14 -7.77 -4.73
C PHE A 76 -8.75 -7.62 -6.13
N PRO A 77 -8.12 -8.21 -7.17
CA PRO A 77 -8.69 -8.21 -8.51
C PRO A 77 -9.83 -9.21 -8.59
N GLY A 78 -11.08 -8.76 -8.73
CA GLY A 78 -12.26 -9.62 -8.85
C GLY A 78 -12.31 -10.41 -10.15
N LEU A 79 -11.73 -9.86 -11.23
CA LEU A 79 -11.61 -10.55 -12.53
C LEU A 79 -10.46 -11.57 -12.59
N PHE A 80 -9.82 -11.91 -11.47
CA PHE A 80 -8.66 -12.83 -11.45
C PHE A 80 -8.91 -14.15 -12.19
N PHE A 81 -10.14 -14.70 -12.11
CA PHE A 81 -10.45 -15.95 -12.80
C PHE A 81 -10.50 -15.74 -14.32
N MET A 82 -11.19 -14.70 -14.80
CA MET A 82 -11.28 -14.41 -16.23
C MET A 82 -9.91 -14.02 -16.81
N SER A 83 -9.14 -13.25 -16.06
CA SER A 83 -7.76 -12.89 -16.43
C SER A 83 -6.90 -14.14 -16.55
N ASN A 84 -6.90 -15.01 -15.53
CA ASN A 84 -6.05 -16.20 -15.52
C ASN A 84 -6.48 -17.23 -16.56
N LEU A 85 -7.79 -17.38 -16.82
CA LEU A 85 -8.31 -18.29 -17.84
C LEU A 85 -7.81 -17.94 -19.24
N ILE A 86 -7.69 -16.65 -19.56
CA ILE A 86 -7.24 -16.17 -20.87
C ILE A 86 -5.72 -16.01 -20.91
N ILE A 87 -5.12 -15.36 -19.91
CA ILE A 87 -3.68 -15.05 -19.89
C ILE A 87 -2.82 -16.33 -19.89
N ILE A 88 -3.21 -17.38 -19.16
CA ILE A 88 -2.41 -18.62 -19.07
C ILE A 88 -2.21 -19.28 -20.46
N PRO A 89 -3.26 -19.49 -21.28
CA PRO A 89 -3.10 -19.93 -22.67
C PRO A 89 -2.17 -19.05 -23.51
N PHE A 90 -2.33 -17.73 -23.44
CA PHE A 90 -1.48 -16.78 -24.17
C PHE A 90 -0.01 -16.92 -23.75
N LEU A 91 0.28 -16.97 -22.45
CA LEU A 91 1.64 -17.17 -21.94
C LEU A 91 2.24 -18.50 -22.40
N GLY A 92 1.45 -19.57 -22.45
CA GLY A 92 1.91 -20.87 -22.97
C GLY A 92 2.34 -20.78 -24.44
N ILE A 93 1.54 -20.12 -25.29
CA ILE A 93 1.85 -19.90 -26.70
C ILE A 93 3.07 -18.99 -26.84
N ILE A 94 3.11 -17.87 -26.13
CA ILE A 94 4.21 -16.91 -26.16
C ILE A 94 5.52 -17.58 -25.75
N LEU A 95 5.53 -18.42 -24.72
CA LEU A 95 6.75 -19.06 -24.25
C LEU A 95 7.26 -20.11 -25.27
N LEU A 96 6.37 -20.93 -25.82
CA LEU A 96 6.74 -21.95 -26.81
C LEU A 96 7.22 -21.29 -28.12
N VAL A 97 6.42 -20.38 -28.69
CA VAL A 97 6.75 -19.68 -29.93
C VAL A 97 7.95 -18.76 -29.72
N GLY A 98 8.08 -18.11 -28.57
CA GLY A 98 9.20 -17.25 -28.23
C GLY A 98 10.54 -17.98 -28.25
N ILE A 99 10.60 -19.22 -27.74
CA ILE A 99 11.81 -20.06 -27.84
C ILE A 99 12.14 -20.34 -29.31
N ILE A 100 11.15 -20.69 -30.13
CA ILE A 100 11.33 -20.94 -31.57
C ILE A 100 11.84 -19.68 -32.27
N VAL A 101 11.23 -18.52 -31.99
CA VAL A 101 11.61 -17.22 -32.56
C VAL A 101 13.06 -16.89 -32.21
N ILE A 102 13.46 -17.04 -30.95
CA ILE A 102 14.84 -16.80 -30.50
C ILE A 102 15.81 -17.73 -31.24
N LEU A 103 15.51 -19.03 -31.30
CA LEU A 103 16.38 -20.01 -31.98
C LEU A 103 16.54 -19.68 -33.47
N LEU A 104 15.45 -19.45 -34.19
CA LEU A 104 15.49 -19.12 -35.62
C LEU A 104 16.16 -17.78 -35.89
N SER A 105 16.00 -16.81 -34.99
CA SER A 105 16.64 -15.50 -35.08
C SER A 105 18.16 -15.60 -34.88
N VAL A 106 18.64 -16.48 -33.99
CA VAL A 106 20.08 -16.71 -33.78
C VAL A 106 20.74 -17.30 -35.03
N PHE A 107 20.01 -18.12 -35.78
CA PHE A 107 20.49 -18.68 -37.05
C PHE A 107 20.16 -17.79 -38.28
N GLU A 108 19.61 -16.59 -38.07
CA GLU A 108 19.23 -15.64 -39.14
C GLU A 108 18.23 -16.21 -40.18
N ILE A 109 17.47 -17.24 -39.80
CA ILE A 109 16.49 -17.93 -40.67
C ILE A 109 15.05 -17.73 -40.23
N LEU A 110 14.76 -16.74 -39.38
CA LEU A 110 13.41 -16.46 -38.89
C LEU A 110 12.49 -16.03 -40.05
N PRO A 111 11.47 -16.84 -40.40
CA PRO A 111 10.49 -16.43 -41.38
C PRO A 111 9.63 -15.28 -40.83
N GLN A 112 9.37 -14.27 -41.66
CA GLN A 112 8.60 -13.09 -41.27
C GLN A 112 7.22 -13.45 -40.68
N PHE A 113 6.53 -14.43 -41.27
CA PHE A 113 5.20 -14.83 -40.80
C PHE A 113 5.20 -15.37 -39.35
N ILE A 114 6.30 -15.99 -38.90
CA ILE A 114 6.44 -16.47 -37.52
C ILE A 114 6.61 -15.27 -36.58
N GLY A 115 7.41 -14.28 -36.97
CA GLY A 115 7.59 -13.04 -36.24
C GLY A 115 6.29 -12.24 -36.12
N ASP A 116 5.54 -12.11 -37.23
CA ASP A 116 4.25 -11.41 -37.26
C ASP A 116 3.21 -12.13 -36.39
N PHE A 117 3.14 -13.46 -36.47
CA PHE A 117 2.27 -14.26 -35.61
C PHE A 117 2.61 -14.07 -34.12
N TYR A 118 3.89 -14.12 -33.75
CA TYR A 118 4.35 -13.91 -32.38
C TYR A 118 3.97 -12.52 -31.86
N SER A 119 4.21 -11.47 -32.67
CA SER A 119 3.80 -10.09 -32.37
C SER A 119 2.29 -9.96 -32.21
N TYR A 120 1.50 -10.62 -33.06
CA TYR A 120 0.03 -10.61 -32.96
C TYR A 120 -0.45 -11.23 -31.65
N VAL A 121 0.12 -12.37 -31.24
CA VAL A 121 -0.25 -13.03 -29.96
C VAL A 121 0.06 -12.13 -28.77
N ILE A 122 1.23 -11.48 -28.75
CA ILE A 122 1.61 -10.53 -27.69
C ILE A 122 0.66 -9.33 -27.70
N TYR A 123 0.38 -8.76 -28.86
CA TYR A 123 -0.53 -7.63 -29.02
C TYR A 123 -1.94 -7.95 -28.50
N ALA A 124 -2.49 -9.11 -28.89
CA ALA A 124 -3.79 -9.57 -28.42
C ALA A 124 -3.83 -9.77 -26.90
N MET A 125 -2.77 -10.35 -26.30
CA MET A 125 -2.66 -10.48 -24.84
C MET A 125 -2.66 -9.10 -24.15
N ASN A 126 -1.85 -8.16 -24.65
CA ASN A 126 -1.73 -6.83 -24.08
C ASN A 126 -3.03 -6.03 -24.19
N ASN A 127 -3.74 -6.14 -25.31
CA ASN A 127 -5.07 -5.53 -25.47
C ASN A 127 -6.07 -6.08 -24.45
N PHE A 128 -6.06 -7.39 -24.21
CA PHE A 128 -6.91 -8.00 -23.21
C PHE A 128 -6.56 -7.53 -21.78
N VAL A 129 -5.28 -7.47 -21.43
CA VAL A 129 -4.82 -6.93 -20.14
C VAL A 129 -5.21 -5.45 -19.99
N SER A 130 -5.08 -4.65 -21.05
CA SER A 130 -5.50 -3.25 -21.06
C SER A 130 -7.01 -3.10 -20.85
N TRP A 131 -7.81 -3.94 -21.51
CA TRP A 131 -9.26 -3.97 -21.32
C TRP A 131 -9.65 -4.32 -19.87
N ILE A 132 -8.96 -5.29 -19.25
CA ILE A 132 -9.15 -5.63 -17.83
C ILE A 132 -8.77 -4.45 -16.93
N ALA A 133 -7.66 -3.77 -17.22
CA ALA A 133 -7.18 -2.67 -16.41
C ALA A 133 -8.16 -1.49 -16.36
N GLN A 134 -9.01 -1.34 -17.37
CA GLN A 134 -10.07 -0.32 -17.40
C GLN A 134 -11.30 -0.71 -16.55
N GLN A 135 -11.40 -1.95 -16.07
CA GLN A 135 -12.51 -2.44 -15.26
C GLN A 135 -12.30 -2.12 -13.76
N GLU A 136 -12.19 -0.84 -13.41
CA GLU A 136 -11.90 -0.38 -12.05
C GLU A 136 -12.91 -0.90 -11.01
N ASP A 137 -14.18 -1.03 -11.39
CA ASP A 137 -15.27 -1.53 -10.52
C ASP A 137 -15.05 -2.96 -10.01
N PHE A 138 -14.29 -3.76 -10.75
CA PHE A 138 -13.99 -5.14 -10.37
C PHE A 138 -12.71 -5.27 -9.55
N VAL A 139 -12.02 -4.17 -9.26
CA VAL A 139 -10.87 -4.18 -8.37
C VAL A 139 -11.30 -3.64 -7.02
N ILE A 140 -11.36 -4.52 -6.01
CA ILE A 140 -11.62 -4.08 -4.64
C ILE A 140 -10.32 -3.48 -4.11
N GLN A 141 -10.27 -2.16 -4.03
CA GLN A 141 -9.11 -1.41 -3.56
C GLN A 141 -9.25 -1.00 -2.09
N ASN A 142 -8.17 -0.47 -1.54
CA ASN A 142 -8.11 0.16 -0.22
C ASN A 142 -8.40 -0.79 0.95
N ILE A 143 -7.99 -2.05 0.80
CA ILE A 143 -8.11 -3.07 1.83
C ILE A 143 -6.91 -2.96 2.77
N SER A 144 -7.10 -2.34 3.93
CA SER A 144 -6.11 -2.35 4.99
C SER A 144 -5.97 -3.78 5.54
N PHE A 145 -4.78 -4.35 5.40
CA PHE A 145 -4.50 -5.74 5.76
C PHE A 145 -3.16 -5.82 6.47
N SER A 146 -3.19 -6.03 7.79
CA SER A 146 -1.97 -6.07 8.60
C SER A 146 -1.22 -7.40 8.46
N LEU A 147 0.04 -7.42 8.88
CA LEU A 147 0.84 -8.64 8.92
C LEU A 147 0.19 -9.72 9.79
N VAL A 148 -0.37 -9.34 10.94
CA VAL A 148 -1.06 -10.27 11.85
C VAL A 148 -2.29 -10.86 11.19
N LEU A 149 -3.09 -10.02 10.52
CA LEU A 149 -4.27 -10.46 9.78
C LEU A 149 -3.89 -11.42 8.64
N MET A 150 -2.80 -11.14 7.93
CA MET A 150 -2.26 -12.02 6.89
C MET A 150 -1.90 -13.40 7.41
N LEU A 151 -1.14 -13.47 8.51
CA LEU A 151 -0.76 -14.74 9.12
C LEU A 151 -2.00 -15.53 9.60
N LEU A 152 -2.96 -14.86 10.24
CA LEU A 152 -4.21 -15.50 10.67
C LEU A 152 -5.03 -16.02 9.48
N PHE A 153 -5.03 -15.30 8.35
CA PHE A 153 -5.73 -15.75 7.15
C PHE A 153 -5.07 -17.00 6.54
N TYR A 154 -3.74 -17.11 6.57
CA TYR A 154 -3.05 -18.34 6.20
C TYR A 154 -3.38 -19.50 7.14
N VAL A 155 -3.46 -19.26 8.46
CA VAL A 155 -3.91 -20.27 9.44
C VAL A 155 -5.33 -20.72 9.14
N PHE A 156 -6.24 -19.79 8.80
CA PHE A 156 -7.62 -20.08 8.41
C PHE A 156 -7.68 -20.94 7.13
N ILE A 157 -6.94 -20.58 6.08
CA ILE A 157 -6.87 -21.36 4.83
C ILE A 157 -6.34 -22.77 5.13
N PHE A 158 -5.25 -22.86 5.89
CA PHE A 158 -4.65 -24.15 6.26
C PHE A 158 -5.61 -25.03 7.05
N GLY A 159 -6.26 -24.47 8.07
CA GLY A 159 -7.27 -25.16 8.88
C GLY A 159 -8.44 -25.65 8.03
N THR A 160 -8.94 -24.80 7.13
CA THR A 160 -10.05 -25.14 6.22
C THR A 160 -9.68 -26.30 5.32
N MET A 161 -8.46 -26.29 4.76
CA MET A 161 -7.98 -27.39 3.92
C MET A 161 -7.79 -28.69 4.67
N LYS A 162 -7.34 -28.63 5.93
CA LYS A 162 -7.28 -29.82 6.78
C LYS A 162 -8.66 -30.34 7.17
N TRP A 163 -9.63 -29.46 7.38
CA TRP A 163 -11.02 -29.88 7.64
C TRP A 163 -11.67 -30.52 6.41
N ILE A 164 -11.42 -30.01 5.21
CA ILE A 164 -11.92 -30.62 3.96
C ILE A 164 -11.32 -32.03 3.75
N GLU A 165 -10.03 -32.24 4.07
CA GLU A 165 -9.39 -33.57 4.00
C GLU A 165 -10.04 -34.59 4.94
N LYS A 166 -10.40 -34.19 6.17
CA LYS A 166 -11.06 -35.06 7.15
C LYS A 166 -12.04 -34.24 7.97
N ARG A 167 -13.32 -34.51 7.80
CA ARG A 167 -14.41 -33.86 8.52
C ARG A 167 -14.41 -34.34 9.98
N SER A 168 -13.70 -33.63 10.85
CA SER A 168 -13.70 -33.88 12.29
C SER A 168 -14.07 -32.62 13.07
N PHE A 169 -14.71 -32.82 14.23
CA PHE A 169 -15.12 -31.73 15.11
C PHE A 169 -13.94 -30.84 15.52
N HIS A 170 -12.81 -31.43 15.94
CA HIS A 170 -11.61 -30.70 16.33
C HIS A 170 -11.04 -29.80 15.21
N ARG A 171 -11.08 -30.26 13.95
CA ARG A 171 -10.61 -29.45 12.81
C ARG A 171 -11.60 -28.34 12.46
N LEU A 172 -12.90 -28.60 12.57
CA LEU A 172 -13.93 -27.57 12.42
C LEU A 172 -13.79 -26.51 13.52
N ALA A 173 -13.64 -26.91 14.77
CA ALA A 173 -13.41 -26.02 15.90
C ALA A 173 -12.18 -25.13 15.67
N PHE A 174 -11.07 -25.70 15.18
CA PHE A 174 -9.88 -24.93 14.80
C PHE A 174 -10.18 -23.85 13.74
N VAL A 175 -10.93 -24.19 12.69
CA VAL A 175 -11.37 -23.22 11.67
C VAL A 175 -12.20 -22.11 12.31
N LEU A 176 -13.20 -22.45 13.13
CA LEU A 176 -14.05 -21.46 13.79
C LEU A 176 -13.26 -20.55 14.74
N VAL A 177 -12.31 -21.09 15.50
CA VAL A 177 -11.40 -20.30 16.35
C VAL A 177 -10.58 -19.33 15.51
N SER A 178 -10.04 -19.76 14.37
CA SER A 178 -9.31 -18.86 13.47
C SER A 178 -10.19 -17.73 12.90
N VAL A 179 -11.47 -18.00 12.62
CA VAL A 179 -12.44 -16.97 12.19
C VAL A 179 -12.69 -15.96 13.31
N ILE A 180 -12.89 -16.43 14.54
CA ILE A 180 -13.07 -15.56 15.71
C ILE A 180 -11.83 -14.69 15.93
N ALA A 181 -10.62 -15.28 15.83
CA ALA A 181 -9.37 -14.54 15.95
C ALA A 181 -9.25 -13.44 14.88
N ILE A 182 -9.57 -13.75 13.62
CA ILE A 182 -9.61 -12.77 12.52
C ILE A 182 -10.57 -11.62 12.87
N GLN A 183 -11.79 -11.93 13.31
CA GLN A 183 -12.79 -10.92 13.67
C GLN A 183 -12.31 -10.02 14.82
N LEU A 184 -11.74 -10.60 15.87
CA LEU A 184 -11.21 -9.85 17.01
C LEU A 184 -10.08 -8.91 16.60
N ILE A 185 -9.16 -9.36 15.74
CA ILE A 185 -8.05 -8.54 15.25
C ILE A 185 -8.57 -7.41 14.38
N VAL A 186 -9.52 -7.67 13.47
CA VAL A 186 -10.14 -6.63 12.64
C VAL A 186 -10.85 -5.58 13.51
N ILE A 187 -11.58 -6.01 14.54
CA ILE A 187 -12.26 -5.11 15.48
C ILE A 187 -11.23 -4.28 16.27
N PHE A 188 -10.18 -4.93 16.79
CA PHE A 188 -9.14 -4.28 17.56
C PHE A 188 -8.37 -3.25 16.72
N GLU A 189 -7.96 -3.60 15.51
CA GLU A 189 -7.25 -2.68 14.61
C GLU A 189 -8.13 -1.52 14.19
N LYS A 190 -9.41 -1.78 13.89
CA LYS A 190 -10.39 -0.73 13.59
C LYS A 190 -10.60 0.18 14.80
N TYR A 191 -10.73 -0.37 16.00
CA TYR A 191 -10.84 0.41 17.23
C TYR A 191 -9.59 1.26 17.42
N LYS A 192 -8.39 0.68 17.33
CA LYS A 192 -7.12 1.40 17.44
C LYS A 192 -7.02 2.56 16.43
N LEU A 193 -7.40 2.34 15.18
CA LEU A 193 -7.42 3.36 14.13
C LEU A 193 -8.47 4.46 14.37
N GLN A 194 -9.59 4.13 15.02
CA GLN A 194 -10.61 5.11 15.40
C GLN A 194 -10.24 5.89 16.66
N SER A 195 -9.44 5.28 17.53
CA SER A 195 -8.96 5.81 18.79
C SER A 195 -7.66 6.60 18.66
N THR A 196 -7.15 6.82 17.44
CA THR A 196 -5.96 7.64 17.21
C THR A 196 -6.32 9.03 16.73
N SER A 197 -5.66 10.01 17.31
CA SER A 197 -5.60 11.37 16.80
C SER A 197 -4.21 11.67 16.32
N GLU A 198 -4.10 12.27 15.14
CA GLU A 198 -2.81 12.56 14.53
C GLU A 198 -2.81 13.98 13.95
N PHE A 199 -1.72 14.72 14.19
CA PHE A 199 -1.42 15.95 13.47
C PHE A 199 -0.21 15.70 12.59
N ILE A 200 -0.36 15.90 11.29
CA ILE A 200 0.66 15.55 10.29
C ILE A 200 0.99 16.75 9.43
N VAL A 201 2.29 16.99 9.26
CA VAL A 201 2.83 17.93 8.26
C VAL A 201 3.55 17.10 7.20
N PHE A 202 2.97 17.03 6.01
CA PHE A 202 3.52 16.25 4.91
C PHE A 202 4.67 16.99 4.23
N ASN A 203 5.60 16.21 3.68
CA ASN A 203 6.65 16.74 2.83
C ASN A 203 6.15 16.89 1.38
N VAL A 204 5.59 18.06 1.05
CA VAL A 204 5.23 18.43 -0.32
C VAL A 204 6.12 19.56 -0.80
N THR A 205 6.68 19.44 -1.99
CA THR A 205 7.58 20.48 -2.53
C THR A 205 6.74 21.67 -3.01
N ARG A 206 7.13 22.89 -2.65
CA ARG A 206 6.47 24.19 -3.01
C ARG A 206 5.09 24.43 -2.40
N ASN A 207 4.42 23.41 -1.90
CA ASN A 207 3.11 23.51 -1.24
C ASN A 207 3.18 23.04 0.21
N SER A 208 2.34 23.64 1.05
CA SER A 208 2.18 23.24 2.45
C SER A 208 0.94 22.38 2.60
N LEU A 209 1.10 21.17 3.13
CA LEU A 209 0.03 20.23 3.35
C LEU A 209 0.03 19.77 4.80
N ILE A 210 -1.03 20.15 5.50
CA ILE A 210 -1.20 19.84 6.92
C ILE A 210 -2.50 19.03 7.04
N THR A 211 -2.49 17.99 7.86
CA THR A 211 -3.72 17.26 8.18
C THR A 211 -3.90 17.12 9.68
N LYS A 212 -5.16 17.15 10.09
CA LYS A 212 -5.59 16.83 11.43
C LYS A 212 -6.55 15.67 11.34
N ARG A 213 -6.18 14.55 11.92
CA ARG A 213 -6.98 13.33 11.97
C ARG A 213 -7.53 13.16 13.37
N PHE A 214 -8.81 12.85 13.45
CA PHE A 214 -9.48 12.34 14.64
C PHE A 214 -10.25 11.08 14.26
N GLY A 215 -9.69 9.92 14.59
CA GLY A 215 -10.27 8.63 14.20
C GLY A 215 -10.41 8.50 12.68
N SER A 216 -11.65 8.37 12.20
CA SER A 216 -11.97 8.21 10.77
C SER A 216 -12.17 9.52 10.00
N ASP A 217 -12.14 10.65 10.70
CA ASP A 217 -12.33 11.98 10.13
C ASP A 217 -10.99 12.67 9.95
N LEU A 218 -10.74 13.17 8.74
CA LEU A 218 -9.54 13.89 8.40
C LEU A 218 -9.89 15.29 7.91
N THR A 219 -9.36 16.30 8.58
CA THR A 219 -9.38 17.68 8.11
C THR A 219 -8.08 17.95 7.35
N LEU A 220 -8.22 18.29 6.07
CA LEU A 220 -7.13 18.62 5.19
C LEU A 220 -6.99 20.13 5.03
N TYR A 221 -5.81 20.63 5.32
CA TYR A 221 -5.45 22.03 5.22
C TYR A 221 -4.51 22.23 4.03
N SER A 222 -5.06 22.69 2.90
CA SER A 222 -4.31 22.94 1.66
C SER A 222 -4.90 24.12 0.89
N LYS A 223 -4.01 24.94 0.32
CA LYS A 223 -4.39 26.04 -0.58
C LYS A 223 -4.84 25.53 -1.96
N ASP A 224 -4.32 24.38 -2.39
CA ASP A 224 -4.62 23.76 -3.68
C ASP A 224 -5.72 22.69 -3.55
N SER A 225 -6.49 22.51 -4.63
CA SER A 225 -7.52 21.47 -4.72
C SER A 225 -6.93 20.07 -4.56
N LEU A 226 -7.62 19.20 -3.81
CA LEU A 226 -7.24 17.79 -3.53
C LEU A 226 -6.74 17.01 -4.77
N HIS A 227 -7.28 17.29 -5.96
CA HIS A 227 -6.92 16.60 -7.21
C HIS A 227 -5.43 16.66 -7.59
N LYS A 228 -4.68 17.71 -7.21
CA LYS A 228 -3.24 17.82 -7.50
C LYS A 228 -2.34 17.15 -6.46
N THR A 229 -2.89 16.78 -5.29
CA THR A 229 -2.11 16.26 -4.15
C THR A 229 -2.34 14.76 -3.92
N ASN A 230 -2.96 14.09 -4.90
CA ASN A 230 -3.62 12.80 -4.74
C ASN A 230 -2.67 11.69 -4.25
N ASN A 231 -1.52 11.47 -4.90
CA ASN A 231 -0.73 10.25 -4.65
C ASN A 231 -0.09 10.14 -3.26
N ILE A 232 0.25 11.25 -2.60
CA ILE A 232 0.87 11.22 -1.26
C ILE A 232 -0.19 11.00 -0.19
N ILE A 233 -1.37 11.57 -0.39
CA ILE A 233 -2.45 11.55 0.59
C ILE A 233 -3.26 10.27 0.47
N THR A 234 -3.52 9.77 -0.74
CA THR A 234 -4.30 8.54 -0.97
C THR A 234 -3.70 7.37 -0.21
N THR A 235 -2.40 7.14 -0.32
CA THR A 235 -1.71 6.05 0.40
C THR A 235 -1.90 6.17 1.91
N TYR A 236 -1.84 7.40 2.46
CA TYR A 236 -2.12 7.63 3.88
C TYR A 236 -3.59 7.39 4.22
N LEU A 237 -4.54 7.92 3.42
CA LEU A 237 -6.00 7.77 3.64
C LEU A 237 -6.40 6.29 3.70
N VAL A 238 -5.82 5.48 2.81
CA VAL A 238 -6.04 4.04 2.74
C VAL A 238 -5.49 3.33 3.97
N GLY A 239 -4.21 3.52 4.29
CA GLY A 239 -3.58 2.87 5.44
C GLY A 239 -4.21 3.30 6.78
N ALA A 240 -4.67 4.54 6.85
CA ALA A 240 -5.36 5.10 8.02
C ALA A 240 -6.84 4.68 8.13
N GLY A 241 -7.45 4.15 7.07
CA GLY A 241 -8.87 3.81 7.04
C GLY A 241 -9.80 5.02 7.14
N ILE A 242 -9.39 6.16 6.56
CA ILE A 242 -10.15 7.42 6.60
C ILE A 242 -11.39 7.29 5.73
N LYS A 243 -12.55 7.64 6.29
CA LYS A 243 -13.85 7.56 5.60
C LYS A 243 -14.34 8.93 5.15
N ARG A 244 -13.95 9.99 5.87
CA ARG A 244 -14.40 11.36 5.61
C ARG A 244 -13.20 12.27 5.54
N VAL A 245 -13.09 12.97 4.42
CA VAL A 245 -12.08 14.01 4.21
C VAL A 245 -12.81 15.34 4.08
N GLN A 246 -12.53 16.26 5.01
CA GLN A 246 -13.01 17.62 4.96
C GLN A 246 -11.87 18.52 4.51
N GLN A 247 -12.01 19.23 3.40
CA GLN A 247 -11.01 20.19 2.95
C GLN A 247 -11.30 21.58 3.52
N GLN A 248 -10.28 22.20 4.11
CA GLN A 248 -10.29 23.60 4.54
C GLN A 248 -9.18 24.35 3.81
N LYS A 249 -9.55 25.47 3.16
CA LYS A 249 -8.61 26.28 2.36
C LYS A 249 -7.62 27.08 3.22
N GLN A 250 -8.03 27.43 4.43
CA GLN A 250 -7.21 28.21 5.36
C GLN A 250 -6.98 27.42 6.63
N VAL A 251 -5.78 27.59 7.18
CA VAL A 251 -5.37 27.00 8.44
C VAL A 251 -5.35 28.13 9.46
N ASN A 252 -5.94 27.91 10.63
CA ASN A 252 -5.77 28.87 11.71
C ASN A 252 -4.29 28.92 12.10
N ASN A 253 -3.76 30.12 12.27
CA ASN A 253 -2.35 30.32 12.63
C ASN A 253 -2.01 29.69 14.00
N LEU A 254 -3.01 29.45 14.84
CA LEU A 254 -2.85 28.75 16.11
C LEU A 254 -3.72 27.49 16.12
N ILE A 255 -3.09 26.33 16.28
CA ILE A 255 -3.77 25.04 16.43
C ILE A 255 -3.45 24.46 17.80
N LYS A 256 -4.49 24.13 18.56
CA LYS A 256 -4.34 23.29 19.74
C LYS A 256 -4.51 21.82 19.33
N PHE A 257 -3.50 21.02 19.63
CA PHE A 257 -3.53 19.57 19.48
C PHE A 257 -3.19 18.98 20.84
N HIS A 258 -4.24 18.59 21.57
CA HIS A 258 -4.17 18.13 22.95
C HIS A 258 -3.42 19.09 23.89
N LYS A 259 -2.30 18.66 24.46
CA LYS A 259 -1.46 19.46 25.37
C LYS A 259 -0.50 20.39 24.62
N GLU A 260 -0.29 20.16 23.34
CA GLU A 260 0.65 20.92 22.52
C GLU A 260 -0.09 22.05 21.78
N THR A 261 0.54 23.23 21.76
CA THR A 261 0.03 24.38 21.02
C THR A 261 0.97 24.66 19.87
N ILE A 262 0.46 24.49 18.65
CA ILE A 262 1.20 24.60 17.41
C ILE A 262 0.90 25.97 16.80
N LEU A 263 1.94 26.77 16.65
CA LEU A 263 1.88 28.05 15.95
C LEU A 263 2.36 27.85 14.51
N ILE A 264 1.52 28.17 13.55
CA ILE A 264 1.82 28.16 12.13
C ILE A 264 2.19 29.57 11.72
N VAL A 265 3.41 29.74 11.23
CA VAL A 265 3.93 31.00 10.70
C VAL A 265 4.12 30.83 9.20
N ASP A 266 3.30 31.56 8.45
CA ASP A 266 3.36 31.62 6.99
C ASP A 266 3.99 32.94 6.52
N SER A 267 3.94 33.19 5.21
CA SER A 267 4.47 34.42 4.60
C SER A 267 3.80 35.72 5.07
N LEU A 268 2.69 35.65 5.82
CA LEU A 268 2.04 36.83 6.43
C LEU A 268 2.69 37.22 7.76
N GLU A 269 3.58 36.37 8.30
CA GLU A 269 4.42 36.67 9.47
C GLU A 269 3.63 37.00 10.75
N ILE A 270 2.41 36.46 10.87
CA ILE A 270 1.56 36.67 12.05
C ILE A 270 1.96 35.68 13.15
N TYR A 271 2.86 36.09 14.05
CA TYR A 271 3.29 35.29 15.21
C TYR A 271 3.21 36.02 16.57
N ASN A 272 2.72 37.27 16.57
CA ASN A 272 2.68 38.13 17.76
C ASN A 272 1.46 37.86 18.67
N PHE A 273 1.41 36.69 19.28
CA PHE A 273 0.44 36.37 20.32
C PHE A 273 1.02 36.72 21.69
N LYS A 274 0.48 37.72 22.38
CA LYS A 274 0.97 38.15 23.72
C LYS A 274 0.62 37.13 24.82
N SER A 275 -0.48 36.39 24.64
CA SER A 275 -1.08 35.57 25.71
C SER A 275 -0.83 34.06 25.55
N VAL A 276 -0.14 33.61 24.50
CA VAL A 276 0.04 32.19 24.18
C VAL A 276 1.51 31.88 23.97
N LYS A 277 2.01 30.86 24.67
CA LYS A 277 3.36 30.30 24.47
C LYS A 277 3.23 28.98 23.69
N PRO A 278 3.43 28.99 22.36
CA PRO A 278 3.36 27.78 21.57
C PRO A 278 4.55 26.87 21.90
N SER A 279 4.28 25.58 22.02
CA SER A 279 5.31 24.58 22.27
C SER A 279 5.98 24.13 20.98
N ILE A 280 5.27 24.19 19.85
CA ILE A 280 5.76 23.83 18.53
C ILE A 280 5.49 24.99 17.57
N ILE A 281 6.48 25.33 16.74
CA ILE A 281 6.34 26.35 15.70
C ILE A 281 6.56 25.69 14.35
N LEU A 282 5.59 25.81 13.45
CA LEU A 282 5.65 25.35 12.07
C LEU A 282 5.89 26.53 11.13
N LEU A 283 7.01 26.52 10.40
CA LEU A 283 7.33 27.47 9.36
C LEU A 283 6.93 26.92 7.98
N ARG A 284 6.16 27.70 7.22
CA ARG A 284 5.71 27.37 5.86
C ARG A 284 5.79 28.57 4.93
N GLN A 285 5.99 28.35 3.64
CA GLN A 285 5.99 29.38 2.60
C GLN A 285 7.07 30.46 2.78
N SER A 286 8.20 30.10 3.37
CA SER A 286 9.40 30.95 3.53
C SER A 286 9.13 32.32 4.18
N PRO A 287 8.60 32.38 5.42
CA PRO A 287 8.42 33.65 6.14
C PRO A 287 9.75 34.40 6.29
N LYS A 288 9.74 35.73 6.11
CA LYS A 288 10.95 36.57 6.29
C LYS A 288 11.08 37.02 7.75
N ILE A 289 11.09 36.05 8.65
CA ILE A 289 11.19 36.28 10.09
C ILE A 289 12.62 36.20 10.62
N ASN A 290 12.90 36.96 11.67
CA ASN A 290 14.08 36.75 12.50
C ASN A 290 13.82 35.61 13.49
N VAL A 291 14.36 34.43 13.19
CA VAL A 291 14.17 33.22 14.01
C VAL A 291 14.78 33.37 15.40
N GLU A 292 15.91 34.07 15.55
CA GLU A 292 16.54 34.26 16.85
C GLU A 292 15.62 35.03 17.83
N ARG A 293 15.02 36.13 17.34
CA ARG A 293 14.03 36.89 18.12
C ARG A 293 12.80 36.04 18.46
N LEU A 294 12.34 35.22 17.52
CA LEU A 294 11.21 34.32 17.70
C LEU A 294 11.50 33.26 18.78
N LEU A 295 12.68 32.64 18.74
CA LEU A 295 13.11 31.65 19.72
C LEU A 295 13.26 32.26 21.12
N GLN A 296 13.85 33.46 21.24
CA GLN A 296 14.00 34.14 22.53
C GLN A 296 12.65 34.52 23.17
N LYS A 297 11.70 34.98 22.34
CA LYS A 297 10.39 35.45 22.81
C LYS A 297 9.44 34.30 23.16
N LEU A 298 9.33 33.31 22.27
CA LEU A 298 8.33 32.25 22.40
C LEU A 298 8.87 30.99 23.08
N LYS A 299 10.21 30.78 23.06
CA LYS A 299 10.90 29.63 23.66
C LYS A 299 10.21 28.28 23.36
N PRO A 300 9.98 27.94 22.07
CA PRO A 300 9.33 26.69 21.71
C PRO A 300 10.22 25.48 22.06
N LYS A 301 9.59 24.32 22.26
CA LYS A 301 10.31 23.04 22.42
C LYS A 301 10.84 22.51 21.10
N LEU A 302 10.19 22.84 19.98
CA LEU A 302 10.52 22.32 18.65
C LEU A 302 10.15 23.34 17.57
N LEU A 303 11.04 23.49 16.59
CA LEU A 303 10.75 24.21 15.34
C LEU A 303 10.66 23.21 14.18
N VAL A 304 9.56 23.24 13.45
CA VAL A 304 9.29 22.39 12.28
C VAL A 304 9.29 23.27 11.04
N ALA A 305 9.95 22.84 9.98
CA ALA A 305 9.90 23.48 8.68
C ALA A 305 9.38 22.49 7.64
N ASP A 306 8.35 22.90 6.89
CA ASP A 306 7.78 22.07 5.82
C ASP A 306 8.55 22.19 4.49
N GLY A 307 8.18 21.36 3.53
CA GLY A 307 8.80 21.27 2.20
C GLY A 307 8.52 22.46 1.26
N SER A 308 7.74 23.45 1.70
CA SER A 308 7.43 24.63 0.89
C SER A 308 8.49 25.74 1.03
N ASN A 309 9.41 25.61 1.98
CA ASN A 309 10.43 26.61 2.27
C ASN A 309 11.67 26.53 1.34
N TYR A 310 12.28 27.67 1.03
CA TYR A 310 13.54 27.72 0.28
C TYR A 310 14.71 27.13 1.09
N LYS A 311 15.57 26.35 0.42
CA LYS A 311 16.74 25.70 1.05
C LYS A 311 17.65 26.69 1.77
N SER A 312 17.85 27.88 1.22
CA SER A 312 18.67 28.94 1.83
C SER A 312 18.11 29.45 3.17
N TYR A 313 16.78 29.47 3.34
CA TYR A 313 16.14 29.87 4.59
C TYR A 313 16.26 28.74 5.62
N ILE A 314 16.03 27.50 5.19
CA ILE A 314 16.17 26.30 6.02
C ILE A 314 17.56 26.23 6.66
N THR A 315 18.64 26.37 5.87
CA THR A 315 20.01 26.30 6.40
C THR A 315 20.27 27.38 7.45
N LYS A 316 19.83 28.62 7.21
CA LYS A 316 19.95 29.72 8.19
C LYS A 316 19.16 29.46 9.47
N TRP A 317 17.93 28.96 9.34
CA TRP A 317 17.08 28.63 10.49
C TRP A 317 17.65 27.48 11.31
N GLU A 318 18.16 26.43 10.65
CA GLU A 318 18.80 25.28 11.28
C GLU A 318 20.03 25.71 12.09
N GLU A 319 20.91 26.53 11.51
CA GLU A 319 22.06 27.11 12.23
C GLU A 319 21.64 27.96 13.44
N THR A 320 20.57 28.76 13.29
CA THR A 320 20.05 29.60 14.37
C THR A 320 19.46 28.77 15.50
N CYS A 321 18.71 27.71 15.16
CA CYS A 321 18.16 26.74 16.11
C CYS A 321 19.27 25.99 16.85
N PHE A 322 20.34 25.59 16.15
CA PHE A 322 21.51 24.95 16.74
C PHE A 322 22.18 25.85 17.79
N LYS A 323 22.44 27.13 17.45
CA LYS A 323 23.00 28.12 18.38
C LYS A 323 22.13 28.33 19.62
N ASN A 324 20.81 28.33 19.46
CA ASN A 324 19.84 28.52 20.54
C ASN A 324 19.40 27.22 21.22
N LYS A 325 20.07 26.09 20.94
CA LYS A 325 19.76 24.75 21.51
C LYS A 325 18.29 24.34 21.36
N THR A 326 17.63 24.79 20.29
CA THR A 326 16.25 24.43 19.98
C THR A 326 16.24 23.33 18.92
N PRO A 327 15.58 22.19 19.16
CA PRO A 327 15.42 21.13 18.16
C PRO A 327 14.78 21.65 16.85
N PHE A 328 15.32 21.19 15.72
CA PHE A 328 14.83 21.51 14.38
C PHE A 328 14.42 20.24 13.62
N TYR A 329 13.23 20.28 13.00
CA TYR A 329 12.70 19.20 12.18
C TYR A 329 12.38 19.71 10.79
N TYR A 330 13.09 19.18 9.78
CA TYR A 330 12.84 19.50 8.39
C TYR A 330 12.23 18.30 7.66
N THR A 331 11.03 18.49 7.10
CA THR A 331 10.26 17.38 6.53
C THR A 331 10.92 16.73 5.31
N LYS A 332 11.77 17.48 4.58
CA LYS A 332 12.48 16.93 3.41
C LYS A 332 13.62 15.98 3.77
N GLN A 333 14.20 16.13 4.96
CA GLN A 333 15.27 15.25 5.45
C GLN A 333 14.73 14.10 6.30
N LYS A 334 13.74 14.38 7.16
CA LYS A 334 13.25 13.44 8.19
C LYS A 334 11.92 12.77 7.84
N GLY A 335 11.32 13.12 6.70
CA GLY A 335 9.98 12.65 6.31
C GLY A 335 8.85 13.50 6.90
N ALA A 336 7.63 12.99 6.87
CA ALA A 336 6.49 13.71 7.42
C ALA A 336 6.63 13.88 8.95
N PHE A 337 6.37 15.09 9.44
CA PHE A 337 6.29 15.33 10.88
C PHE A 337 4.95 14.85 11.40
N ILE A 338 4.95 13.98 12.41
CA ILE A 338 3.74 13.35 12.93
C ILE A 338 3.71 13.47 14.45
N LEU A 339 2.65 14.08 14.97
CA LEU A 339 2.28 14.03 16.39
C LEU A 339 1.12 13.06 16.53
N LYS A 340 1.29 12.00 17.32
CA LYS A 340 0.25 11.02 17.60
C LYS A 340 -0.10 11.05 19.07
N GLU A 341 -1.39 11.08 19.37
CA GLU A 341 -1.90 10.80 20.71
C GLU A 341 -3.11 9.86 20.63
N PRO A 342 -3.21 8.88 21.56
CA PRO A 342 -4.44 8.13 21.74
C PRO A 342 -5.56 9.08 22.19
N LEU A 343 -6.79 8.81 21.77
CA LEU A 343 -7.99 9.56 22.14
C LEU A 343 -8.48 9.25 23.57
N TYR A 344 -7.74 8.45 24.33
CA TYR A 344 -8.09 7.93 25.66
C TYR A 344 -6.94 8.11 26.64
#